data_AF-X1EA14-F1
#
_entry.id   AF-X1EA14-F1
#
_cell.length_a   1.000
_cell.length_b   1.000
_cell.length_c   1.000
_cell.angle_alpha   90.00
_cell.angle_beta   90.00
_cell.angle_gamma   90.00
#
_symmetry.space_group_name_H-M   'P 1'
#
loop_
_entity.id
_entity.type
_entity.pdbx_description
1 polymer ?
#
loop_
_entity_poly.entity_id
_entity_poly.type
_entity_poly.pdbx_seq_one_letter_code
_entity_poly.pdbx_strand_id
1 'polypeptide(L)'
;NNNGYFYGCANLVLNAIDKLKANNMTTFRSGFRECSDLTAISAGLFDNNPAITNFNACFSDCSLTAIPAGLFDNNILVTDFGYCFNKNYLLTAIPSGLFDYNTVIIDIDGCFSDCSDLTAIPAGLFDNNTLVTDFRFCFYNGSALTGSAPELWLRDPEPTGTQCFYNATGLDNYGDIPGDWK
;
A
#
# COMPACT_ATOMS: atom_id res chain seq x y z
N ASN A 1 -20.22 9.12 10.75
CA ASN A 1 -19.14 9.82 11.46
C ASN A 1 -18.72 11.03 10.62
N ASN A 2 -18.78 12.25 11.15
CA ASN A 2 -18.46 13.48 10.40
C ASN A 2 -16.94 13.75 10.23
N ASN A 3 -16.08 12.90 10.82
CA ASN A 3 -14.63 13.04 10.70
C ASN A 3 -14.01 12.11 9.65
N GLY A 4 -14.81 11.30 8.94
CA GLY A 4 -14.32 10.40 7.88
C GLY A 4 -13.60 9.12 8.37
N TYR A 5 -13.34 8.97 9.67
CA TYR A 5 -12.69 7.76 10.22
C TYR A 5 -13.71 6.65 10.54
N PHE A 6 -13.45 5.47 9.99
CA PHE A 6 -14.22 4.24 10.14
C PHE A 6 -13.43 3.13 10.85
N TYR A 7 -12.37 3.48 11.58
CA TYR A 7 -11.58 2.54 12.38
C TYR A 7 -12.46 1.51 13.11
N GLY A 8 -12.16 0.23 12.95
CA GLY A 8 -12.81 -0.90 13.62
C GLY A 8 -14.27 -1.11 13.20
N CYS A 9 -14.76 -0.44 12.15
CA CYS A 9 -16.13 -0.63 11.68
C CYS A 9 -16.25 -1.99 10.97
N ALA A 10 -16.44 -3.04 11.76
CA ALA A 10 -16.52 -4.42 11.29
C ALA A 10 -17.53 -4.57 10.14
N ASN A 11 -18.72 -3.97 10.24
CA ASN A 11 -19.79 -4.07 9.23
C ASN A 11 -19.74 -2.98 8.14
N LEU A 12 -18.62 -2.26 7.96
CA LEU A 12 -18.55 -1.22 6.93
C LEU A 12 -18.53 -1.87 5.53
N VAL A 13 -19.52 -1.50 4.72
CA VAL A 13 -19.55 -1.83 3.30
C VAL A 13 -19.51 -0.53 2.51
N LEU A 14 -18.51 -0.41 1.63
CA LEU A 14 -18.44 0.64 0.61
C LEU A 14 -18.80 0.05 -0.76
N ASN A 15 -19.47 0.84 -1.59
CA ASN A 15 -19.78 0.51 -2.97
C ASN A 15 -18.73 1.09 -3.92
N ALA A 16 -18.66 0.55 -5.14
CA ALA A 16 -17.69 0.96 -6.16
C ALA A 16 -17.78 2.43 -6.62
N ILE A 17 -18.82 3.16 -6.22
CA ILE A 17 -19.03 4.58 -6.54
C ILE A 17 -18.85 5.51 -5.34
N ASP A 18 -18.63 4.97 -4.13
CA ASP A 18 -18.58 5.76 -2.93
C ASP A 18 -17.36 6.69 -2.93
N LYS A 19 -17.56 7.91 -2.46
CA LYS A 19 -16.48 8.90 -2.30
C LYS A 19 -16.56 9.49 -0.91
N LEU A 20 -15.41 9.72 -0.29
CA LEU A 20 -15.37 10.53 0.91
C LEU A 20 -15.77 11.95 0.55
N LYS A 21 -16.60 12.57 1.40
CA LYS A 21 -16.97 13.97 1.23
C LYS A 21 -15.72 14.84 1.38
N ALA A 22 -15.64 15.92 0.59
CA ALA A 22 -14.62 16.94 0.75
C ALA A 22 -14.75 17.58 2.14
N ASN A 23 -13.71 17.52 2.96
CA ASN A 23 -13.75 18.04 4.34
C ASN A 23 -12.43 18.69 4.77
N ASN A 24 -11.63 19.21 3.83
CA ASN A 24 -10.29 19.77 4.11
C ASN A 24 -9.39 18.82 4.91
N MET A 25 -9.55 17.50 4.70
CA MET A 25 -8.75 16.49 5.40
C MET A 25 -7.31 16.59 4.91
N THR A 26 -6.39 16.77 5.86
CA THR A 26 -4.94 16.74 5.61
C THR A 26 -4.31 15.39 5.98
N THR A 27 -5.06 14.54 6.67
CA THR A 27 -4.66 13.18 7.03
C THR A 27 -5.86 12.26 6.95
N PHE A 28 -5.60 11.00 6.61
CA PHE A 28 -6.57 9.92 6.64
C PHE A 28 -5.93 8.64 7.24
N ARG A 29 -5.04 8.86 8.21
CA ARG A 29 -4.35 7.80 8.97
C ARG A 29 -5.34 6.88 9.68
N SER A 30 -5.15 5.56 9.54
CA SER A 30 -5.99 4.54 10.15
C SER A 30 -7.49 4.68 9.81
N GLY A 31 -7.81 5.33 8.68
CA GLY A 31 -9.17 5.68 8.28
C GLY A 31 -10.14 4.49 8.23
N PHE A 32 -9.72 3.37 7.67
CA PHE A 32 -10.48 2.12 7.58
C PHE A 32 -9.82 0.98 8.34
N ARG A 33 -8.82 1.25 9.19
CA ARG A 33 -8.10 0.20 9.92
C ARG A 33 -9.07 -0.72 10.67
N GLU A 34 -8.85 -2.04 10.62
CA GLU A 34 -9.69 -3.06 11.26
C GLU A 34 -11.15 -3.10 10.76
N CYS A 35 -11.44 -2.61 9.54
CA CYS A 35 -12.72 -2.82 8.87
C CYS A 35 -12.76 -4.22 8.24
N SER A 36 -13.00 -5.25 9.06
CA SER A 36 -12.90 -6.66 8.66
C SER A 36 -13.84 -7.06 7.50
N ASP A 37 -14.98 -6.40 7.31
CA ASP A 37 -15.90 -6.75 6.22
C ASP A 37 -15.70 -5.86 4.97
N LEU A 38 -14.76 -4.92 5.00
CA LEU A 38 -14.42 -4.07 3.86
C LEU A 38 -13.59 -4.87 2.85
N THR A 39 -14.28 -5.34 1.80
CA THR A 39 -13.70 -6.22 0.76
C THR A 39 -13.38 -5.53 -0.56
N ALA A 40 -13.98 -4.35 -0.80
CA ALA A 40 -13.83 -3.56 -2.00
C ALA A 40 -13.95 -2.06 -1.69
N ILE A 41 -13.27 -1.25 -2.50
CA ILE A 41 -13.26 0.22 -2.43
C ILE A 41 -13.34 0.79 -3.85
N SER A 42 -13.80 2.04 -3.97
CA SER A 42 -13.88 2.73 -5.26
C SER A 42 -12.52 3.33 -5.66
N ALA A 43 -12.27 3.44 -6.97
CA ALA A 43 -11.09 4.15 -7.49
C ALA A 43 -11.08 5.63 -7.07
N GLY A 44 -12.25 6.26 -6.96
CA GLY A 44 -12.37 7.68 -6.65
C GLY A 44 -12.59 8.00 -5.18
N LEU A 45 -12.29 7.07 -4.27
CA LEU A 45 -12.64 7.17 -2.85
C LEU A 45 -12.09 8.46 -2.21
N PHE A 46 -10.89 8.88 -2.63
CA PHE A 46 -10.15 10.02 -2.07
C PHE A 46 -10.11 11.27 -2.97
N ASP A 47 -10.71 11.25 -4.17
CA ASP A 47 -10.64 12.33 -5.16
C ASP A 47 -11.01 13.71 -4.62
N ASN A 48 -11.98 13.75 -3.70
CA ASN A 48 -12.49 14.99 -3.11
C ASN A 48 -11.59 15.57 -2.01
N ASN A 49 -10.49 14.90 -1.66
CA ASN A 49 -9.60 15.27 -0.56
C ASN A 49 -8.12 15.32 -1.00
N PRO A 50 -7.78 16.17 -2.00
CA PRO A 50 -6.41 16.24 -2.55
C PRO A 50 -5.35 16.76 -1.56
N ALA A 51 -5.79 17.36 -0.45
CA ALA A 51 -4.91 17.91 0.58
C ALA A 51 -4.36 16.86 1.58
N ILE A 52 -4.77 15.58 1.47
CA ILE A 52 -4.28 14.52 2.34
C ILE A 52 -2.78 14.30 2.11
N THR A 53 -2.00 14.26 3.20
CA THR A 53 -0.57 13.99 3.19
C THR A 53 -0.19 12.66 3.83
N ASN A 54 -1.13 11.96 4.48
CA ASN A 54 -0.85 10.76 5.28
C ASN A 54 -1.98 9.72 5.17
N PHE A 55 -1.63 8.53 4.68
CA PHE A 55 -2.47 7.33 4.60
C PHE A 55 -1.93 6.18 5.46
N ASN A 56 -1.12 6.49 6.47
CA ASN A 56 -0.53 5.48 7.34
C ASN A 56 -1.63 4.56 7.92
N ALA A 57 -1.45 3.25 7.78
CA ALA A 57 -2.38 2.21 8.22
C ALA A 57 -3.82 2.38 7.73
N CYS A 58 -4.07 3.12 6.64
CA CYS A 58 -5.41 3.49 6.20
C CYS A 58 -6.34 2.29 6.03
N PHE A 59 -5.89 1.23 5.37
CA PHE A 59 -6.60 -0.03 5.14
C PHE A 59 -5.95 -1.20 5.88
N SER A 60 -5.23 -0.92 6.96
CA SER A 60 -4.60 -1.94 7.81
C SER A 60 -5.64 -2.92 8.33
N ASP A 61 -5.40 -4.23 8.22
CA ASP A 61 -6.26 -5.28 8.78
C ASP A 61 -7.72 -5.20 8.25
N CYS A 62 -7.86 -4.96 6.95
CA CYS A 62 -9.12 -5.08 6.20
C CYS A 62 -9.15 -6.42 5.44
N SER A 63 -10.26 -6.69 4.76
CA SER A 63 -10.42 -7.88 3.89
C SER A 63 -10.40 -7.53 2.41
N LEU A 64 -9.62 -6.50 2.01
CA LEU A 64 -9.58 -6.08 0.60
C LEU A 64 -9.07 -7.21 -0.28
N THR A 65 -9.80 -7.46 -1.37
CA THR A 65 -9.43 -8.50 -2.35
C THR A 65 -8.63 -7.94 -3.53
N ALA A 66 -8.81 -6.64 -3.81
CA ALA A 66 -8.13 -5.89 -4.85
C ALA A 66 -8.04 -4.40 -4.49
N ILE A 67 -7.02 -3.72 -5.00
CA ILE A 67 -6.91 -2.26 -4.97
C ILE A 67 -7.34 -1.72 -6.35
N PRO A 68 -8.29 -0.77 -6.42
CA PRO A 68 -8.69 -0.18 -7.68
C PRO A 68 -7.55 0.67 -8.27
N ALA A 69 -7.38 0.63 -9.59
CA ALA A 69 -6.44 1.51 -10.28
C ALA A 69 -6.83 2.98 -10.06
N GLY A 70 -5.84 3.84 -9.87
CA GLY A 70 -6.01 5.28 -9.68
C GLY A 70 -6.46 5.72 -8.28
N LEU A 71 -6.47 4.82 -7.28
CA LEU A 71 -6.96 5.11 -5.93
C LEU A 71 -6.36 6.38 -5.30
N PHE A 72 -5.09 6.69 -5.59
CA PHE A 72 -4.34 7.79 -4.99
C PHE A 72 -3.90 8.87 -5.97
N ASP A 73 -4.36 8.84 -7.23
CA ASP A 73 -3.89 9.73 -8.30
C ASP A 73 -4.09 11.22 -7.97
N ASN A 74 -5.16 11.54 -7.23
CA ASN A 74 -5.49 12.92 -6.83
C ASN A 74 -4.80 13.36 -5.53
N ASN A 75 -4.08 12.47 -4.84
CA ASN A 75 -3.46 12.74 -3.54
C ASN A 75 -1.93 12.97 -3.69
N ILE A 76 -1.55 13.89 -4.58
CA ILE A 76 -0.16 14.15 -4.97
C ILE A 76 0.74 14.67 -3.83
N LEU A 77 0.16 15.04 -2.69
CA LEU A 77 0.87 15.58 -1.52
C LEU A 77 1.19 14.51 -0.46
N VAL A 78 0.86 13.24 -0.70
CA VAL A 78 1.07 12.17 0.27
C VAL A 78 2.55 11.86 0.45
N THR A 79 2.98 11.90 1.69
CA THR A 79 4.35 11.57 2.10
C THR A 79 4.46 10.24 2.84
N ASP A 80 3.34 9.66 3.30
CA ASP A 80 3.32 8.49 4.19
C ASP A 80 2.20 7.51 3.81
N PHE A 81 2.61 6.32 3.38
CA PHE A 81 1.79 5.13 3.13
C PHE A 81 2.19 3.96 4.05
N GLY A 82 2.89 4.22 5.15
CA GLY A 82 3.35 3.18 6.08
C GLY A 82 2.18 2.29 6.54
N TYR A 83 2.32 0.98 6.42
CA TYR A 83 1.31 -0.03 6.71
C TYR A 83 -0.04 0.15 6.01
N CYS A 84 -0.14 0.96 4.95
CA CYS A 84 -1.43 1.37 4.36
C CYS A 84 -2.33 0.18 4.02
N PHE A 85 -1.78 -0.91 3.48
CA PHE A 85 -2.50 -2.14 3.14
C PHE A 85 -2.05 -3.35 3.96
N ASN A 86 -1.35 -3.16 5.09
CA ASN A 86 -0.83 -4.31 5.81
C ASN A 86 -1.97 -5.21 6.33
N LYS A 87 -1.70 -6.52 6.41
CA LYS A 87 -2.64 -7.55 6.87
C LYS A 87 -3.93 -7.64 6.04
N ASN A 88 -3.91 -7.23 4.77
CA ASN A 88 -4.96 -7.60 3.83
C ASN A 88 -4.68 -8.99 3.27
N TYR A 89 -4.96 -10.03 4.06
CA TYR A 89 -4.60 -11.41 3.74
C TYR A 89 -5.22 -11.93 2.43
N LEU A 90 -6.35 -11.35 2.00
CA LEU A 90 -7.07 -11.72 0.78
C LEU A 90 -6.69 -10.89 -0.45
N LEU A 91 -5.76 -9.93 -0.31
CA LEU A 91 -5.36 -9.04 -1.40
C LEU A 91 -4.52 -9.82 -2.41
N THR A 92 -5.01 -9.96 -3.64
CA THR A 92 -4.36 -10.82 -4.65
C THR A 92 -3.48 -10.06 -5.65
N ALA A 93 -3.73 -8.76 -5.84
CA ALA A 93 -3.05 -7.94 -6.84
C ALA A 93 -2.93 -6.47 -6.43
N ILE A 94 -1.82 -5.85 -6.85
CA ILE A 94 -1.59 -4.40 -6.84
C ILE A 94 -1.80 -3.89 -8.28
N PRO A 95 -2.58 -2.82 -8.50
CA PRO A 95 -2.71 -2.24 -9.83
C PRO A 95 -1.38 -1.60 -10.27
N SER A 96 -1.07 -1.69 -11.57
CA SER A 96 0.06 -0.97 -12.15
C SER A 96 -0.09 0.53 -11.90
N GLY A 97 1.01 1.19 -11.52
CA GLY A 97 1.05 2.63 -11.33
C GLY A 97 0.33 3.15 -10.08
N LEU A 98 0.04 2.29 -9.08
CA LEU A 98 -0.66 2.68 -7.85
C LEU A 98 -0.09 3.93 -7.17
N PHE A 99 1.22 4.16 -7.27
CA PHE A 99 1.93 5.28 -6.64
C PHE A 99 2.54 6.28 -7.65
N ASP A 100 2.21 6.20 -8.94
CA ASP A 100 2.88 6.96 -10.01
C ASP A 100 2.80 8.48 -9.82
N TYR A 101 1.67 8.98 -9.28
CA TYR A 101 1.43 10.40 -9.04
C TYR A 101 1.80 10.87 -7.63
N ASN A 102 2.19 9.95 -6.74
CA ASN A 102 2.58 10.27 -5.37
C ASN A 102 4.12 10.41 -5.29
N THR A 103 4.67 11.36 -6.04
CA THR A 103 6.14 11.48 -6.23
C THR A 103 6.88 11.99 -4.99
N VAL A 104 6.16 12.40 -3.94
CA VAL A 104 6.71 12.95 -2.69
C VAL A 104 6.63 11.98 -1.50
N ILE A 105 6.35 10.69 -1.74
CA ILE A 105 6.36 9.66 -0.69
C ILE A 105 7.76 9.59 -0.05
N ILE A 106 7.78 9.59 1.28
CA ILE A 106 8.97 9.39 2.11
C ILE A 106 8.88 8.04 2.83
N ASP A 107 7.70 7.68 3.33
CA ASP A 107 7.47 6.48 4.13
C ASP A 107 6.51 5.51 3.44
N ILE A 108 6.94 4.25 3.30
CA ILE A 108 6.16 3.14 2.75
C ILE A 108 6.41 1.84 3.52
N ASP A 109 6.88 1.97 4.76
CA ASP A 109 7.24 0.85 5.61
C ASP A 109 6.07 -0.13 5.76
N GLY A 110 6.32 -1.43 5.59
CA GLY A 110 5.28 -2.44 5.79
C GLY A 110 4.01 -2.30 4.95
N CYS A 111 4.00 -1.50 3.88
CA CYS A 111 2.77 -1.10 3.18
C CYS A 111 1.91 -2.30 2.75
N PHE A 112 2.53 -3.39 2.30
CA PHE A 112 1.89 -4.66 1.94
C PHE A 112 2.34 -5.83 2.83
N SER A 113 2.83 -5.55 4.04
CA SER A 113 3.19 -6.59 5.01
C SER A 113 1.99 -7.50 5.29
N ASP A 114 2.24 -8.81 5.37
CA ASP A 114 1.25 -9.84 5.64
C ASP A 114 0.09 -9.91 4.61
N CYS A 115 0.30 -9.41 3.39
CA CYS A 115 -0.59 -9.69 2.25
C CYS A 115 -0.26 -11.06 1.66
N SER A 116 -0.59 -12.14 2.37
CA SER A 116 -0.12 -13.50 2.06
C SER A 116 -0.63 -14.07 0.74
N ASP A 117 -1.78 -13.60 0.23
CA ASP A 117 -2.35 -14.02 -1.06
C ASP A 117 -1.89 -13.14 -2.24
N LEU A 118 -1.04 -12.13 -2.01
CA LEU A 118 -0.53 -11.26 -3.07
C LEU A 118 0.39 -12.06 -3.99
N THR A 119 0.05 -12.13 -5.27
CA THR A 119 0.71 -13.06 -6.22
C THR A 119 1.86 -12.44 -7.01
N ALA A 120 1.84 -11.12 -7.22
CA ALA A 120 2.83 -10.41 -8.01
C ALA A 120 2.97 -8.94 -7.57
N ILE A 121 4.16 -8.39 -7.82
CA ILE A 121 4.43 -6.95 -7.68
C ILE A 121 4.53 -6.37 -9.11
N PRO A 122 3.75 -5.33 -9.46
CA PRO A 122 3.86 -4.69 -10.76
C PRO A 122 5.29 -4.19 -11.03
N ALA A 123 5.78 -4.43 -12.24
CA ALA A 123 7.02 -3.82 -12.70
C ALA A 123 6.90 -2.29 -12.60
N GLY A 124 7.94 -1.65 -12.07
CA GLY A 124 8.00 -0.21 -11.92
C GLY A 124 7.09 0.39 -10.84
N LEU A 125 6.50 -0.41 -9.94
CA LEU A 125 5.57 0.06 -8.89
C LEU A 125 6.09 1.27 -8.09
N PHE A 126 7.42 1.40 -7.94
CA PHE A 126 8.05 2.47 -7.17
C PHE A 126 8.92 3.41 -8.01
N ASP A 127 8.93 3.33 -9.34
CA ASP A 127 9.90 4.05 -10.20
C ASP A 127 9.83 5.57 -10.02
N ASN A 128 8.63 6.11 -9.79
CA ASN A 128 8.41 7.54 -9.58
C ASN A 128 8.59 7.99 -8.11
N ASN A 129 8.78 7.05 -7.17
CA ASN A 129 8.90 7.33 -5.74
C ASN A 129 10.38 7.32 -5.32
N THR A 130 11.15 8.25 -5.92
CA THR A 130 12.61 8.31 -5.77
C THR A 130 13.07 8.85 -4.41
N LEU A 131 12.16 9.47 -3.63
CA LEU A 131 12.46 9.99 -2.29
C LEU A 131 12.34 8.91 -1.19
N VAL A 132 11.82 7.73 -1.52
CA VAL A 132 11.70 6.62 -0.56
C VAL A 132 13.06 5.99 -0.33
N THR A 133 13.56 6.11 0.91
CA THR A 133 14.84 5.56 1.35
C THR A 133 14.69 4.36 2.30
N ASP A 134 13.46 3.97 2.62
CA ASP A 134 13.14 2.92 3.58
C ASP A 134 11.97 2.07 3.06
N PHE A 135 12.24 0.81 2.78
CA PHE A 135 11.30 -0.22 2.31
C PHE A 135 11.14 -1.36 3.32
N ARG A 136 11.52 -1.15 4.59
CA ARG A 136 11.47 -2.20 5.60
C ARG A 136 10.09 -2.84 5.64
N PHE A 137 10.09 -4.16 5.66
CA PHE A 137 8.88 -4.99 5.74
C PHE A 137 7.85 -4.81 4.62
N CYS A 138 8.13 -4.06 3.54
CA CYS A 138 7.10 -3.63 2.59
C CYS A 138 6.28 -4.79 2.02
N PHE A 139 6.90 -5.95 1.76
CA PHE A 139 6.26 -7.20 1.32
C PHE A 139 6.54 -8.36 2.28
N TYR A 140 6.76 -8.07 3.57
CA TYR A 140 7.00 -9.07 4.60
C TYR A 140 5.88 -10.11 4.60
N ASN A 141 6.21 -11.40 4.69
CA ASN A 141 5.25 -12.50 4.63
C ASN A 141 4.41 -12.58 3.34
N GLY A 142 4.88 -12.03 2.22
CA GLY A 142 4.27 -12.22 0.89
C GLY A 142 4.54 -13.62 0.31
N SER A 143 4.08 -14.68 0.98
CA SER A 143 4.45 -16.07 0.64
C SER A 143 3.89 -16.58 -0.69
N ALA A 144 2.86 -15.93 -1.24
CA ALA A 144 2.32 -16.23 -2.56
C ALA A 144 3.01 -15.46 -3.71
N LEU A 145 3.96 -14.57 -3.40
CA LEU A 145 4.66 -13.77 -4.41
C LEU A 145 5.47 -14.65 -5.35
N THR A 146 5.25 -14.44 -6.64
CA THR A 146 5.98 -15.05 -7.76
C THR A 146 6.39 -13.96 -8.76
N GLY A 147 7.15 -14.32 -9.79
CA GLY A 147 7.70 -13.34 -10.73
C GLY A 147 8.90 -12.60 -10.13
N SER A 148 9.28 -11.48 -10.72
CA SER A 148 10.44 -10.71 -10.25
C SER A 148 10.05 -9.70 -9.16
N ALA A 149 10.79 -9.68 -8.06
CA ALA A 149 10.77 -8.57 -7.12
C ALA A 149 11.39 -7.32 -7.77
N PRO A 150 10.90 -6.11 -7.45
CA PRO A 150 11.55 -4.89 -7.85
C PRO A 150 12.95 -4.83 -7.20
N GLU A 151 13.97 -4.58 -8.02
CA GLU A 151 15.39 -4.57 -7.61
C GLU A 151 15.75 -3.28 -6.84
N LEU A 152 15.02 -3.00 -5.76
CA LEU A 152 15.10 -1.76 -4.98
C LEU A 152 16.48 -1.56 -4.35
N TRP A 153 17.21 -2.65 -4.09
CA TRP A 153 18.59 -2.64 -3.59
C TRP A 153 19.62 -2.13 -4.62
N LEU A 154 19.22 -1.92 -5.87
CA LEU A 154 20.08 -1.31 -6.90
C LEU A 154 19.95 0.22 -6.98
N ARG A 155 19.09 0.84 -6.16
CA ARG A 155 18.99 2.29 -6.07
C ARG A 155 20.25 2.88 -5.45
N ASP A 156 20.58 4.12 -5.81
CA ASP A 156 21.73 4.87 -5.28
C ASP A 156 21.28 6.17 -4.60
N PRO A 157 21.54 6.36 -3.29
CA PRO A 157 22.12 5.37 -2.37
C PRO A 157 21.17 4.16 -2.16
N GLU A 158 21.74 3.01 -1.77
CA GLU A 158 20.94 1.83 -1.44
C GLU A 158 19.98 2.16 -0.28
N PRO A 159 18.66 1.97 -0.44
CA PRO A 159 17.69 2.21 0.62
C PRO A 159 17.75 1.10 1.67
N THR A 160 17.23 1.38 2.86
CA THR A 160 17.07 0.32 3.87
C THR A 160 15.93 -0.60 3.47
N GLY A 161 16.19 -1.90 3.30
CA GLY A 161 15.16 -2.86 2.91
C GLY A 161 14.96 -4.01 3.89
N THR A 162 15.31 -3.84 5.17
CA THR A 162 15.27 -4.91 6.18
C THR A 162 13.98 -5.71 6.12
N GLN A 163 14.11 -7.01 5.84
CA GLN A 163 13.03 -8.00 5.76
C GLN A 163 11.90 -7.62 4.79
N CYS A 164 12.16 -6.77 3.80
CA CYS A 164 11.17 -6.34 2.81
C CYS A 164 10.54 -7.53 2.08
N PHE A 165 11.31 -8.59 1.79
CA PHE A 165 10.87 -9.79 1.09
C PHE A 165 10.94 -11.05 1.97
N TYR A 166 10.85 -10.88 3.29
CA TYR A 166 10.87 -12.02 4.20
C TYR A 166 9.74 -12.99 3.89
N ASN A 167 10.09 -14.29 3.79
CA ASN A 167 9.18 -15.38 3.42
C ASN A 167 8.59 -15.29 2.00
N ALA A 168 9.07 -14.39 1.13
CA ALA A 168 8.68 -14.31 -0.28
C ALA A 168 9.52 -15.24 -1.18
N THR A 169 9.63 -16.52 -0.77
CA THR A 169 10.56 -17.49 -1.40
C THR A 169 10.17 -17.94 -2.81
N GLY A 170 8.98 -17.58 -3.29
CA GLY A 170 8.48 -17.90 -4.63
C GLY A 170 8.94 -16.95 -5.74
N LEU A 171 9.65 -15.86 -5.41
CA LEU A 171 10.13 -14.88 -6.38
C LEU A 171 11.22 -15.47 -7.29
N ASP A 172 11.14 -15.19 -8.59
CA ASP A 172 12.05 -15.71 -9.62
C ASP A 172 13.50 -15.25 -9.39
N ASN A 173 13.68 -14.01 -8.91
CA ASN A 173 14.97 -13.41 -8.56
C ASN A 173 15.25 -13.45 -7.05
N TYR A 174 14.61 -14.36 -6.29
CA TYR A 174 14.87 -14.49 -4.84
C TYR A 174 16.35 -14.74 -4.53
N GLY A 175 17.10 -15.37 -5.44
CA GLY A 175 18.54 -15.55 -5.32
C GLY A 175 19.33 -14.24 -5.22
N ASP A 176 18.88 -13.20 -5.93
CA ASP A 176 19.58 -11.92 -6.09
C ASP A 176 19.27 -10.91 -4.98
N ILE A 177 18.16 -11.10 -4.25
CA ILE A 177 17.76 -10.23 -3.14
C ILE A 177 18.85 -10.29 -2.03
N PRO A 178 19.33 -9.15 -1.49
CA PRO A 178 20.34 -9.14 -0.42
C PRO A 178 19.85 -9.81 0.87
N GLY A 179 20.79 -10.27 1.71
CA GLY A 179 20.47 -11.08 2.88
C GLY A 179 19.64 -10.36 3.94
N ASP A 180 19.86 -9.06 4.14
CA ASP A 180 19.09 -8.22 5.05
C ASP A 180 17.69 -7.89 4.51
N TRP A 181 17.48 -7.97 3.20
CA TRP A 181 16.17 -7.79 2.55
C TRP A 181 15.27 -9.04 2.64
N LYS A 182 15.83 -10.20 2.98
CA LYS A 182 15.13 -11.51 3.08
C LYS A 182 14.60 -11.84 4.48
#